data_AF-A0A3D9C7H0-F1
#
_entry.id   AF-A0A3D9C7H0-F1
#
_cell.length_a   1.000
_cell.length_b   1.000
_cell.length_c   1.000
_cell.angle_alpha   90.00
_cell.angle_beta   90.00
_cell.angle_gamma   90.00
#
_symmetry.space_group_name_H-M   'P 1'
#
loop_
_entity.id
_entity.type
_entity.pdbx_description
1 polymer ?
#
loop_
_entity_poly.entity_id
_entity_poly.type
_entity_poly.pdbx_seq_one_letter_code
_entity_poly.pdbx_strand_id
1 'polypeptide(L)'
;MTYTDMQNKKIHQGRNIKRFREMLGIKQESLAFELGDDWNQKKVSLLEQKETVESDILAQVAKILKVPAEAIENFDEENAINIISNTASFDNCQQPAFFNNQPTFNPLDKMVELYERMLEQQKDMIEKLEKLIEKK
;
A
#
# COMPACT_ATOMS: atom_id res chain seq x y z
N MET A 1 23.05 -2.63 -28.64
CA MET A 1 22.10 -1.55 -28.30
C MET A 1 20.71 -2.14 -28.34
N THR A 2 20.25 -2.68 -27.22
CA THR A 2 18.87 -3.13 -27.06
C THR A 2 18.03 -1.89 -26.85
N TYR A 3 17.25 -1.53 -27.86
CA TYR A 3 16.18 -0.56 -27.69
C TYR A 3 15.19 -1.19 -26.73
N THR A 4 15.25 -0.77 -25.47
CA THR A 4 14.18 -0.99 -24.52
C THR A 4 12.98 -0.28 -25.14
N ASP A 5 12.09 -1.04 -25.77
CA ASP A 5 10.72 -0.63 -26.02
C ASP A 5 10.19 -0.13 -24.69
N MET A 6 10.31 1.19 -24.51
CA MET A 6 9.64 1.93 -23.47
C MET A 6 8.18 1.79 -23.85
N GLN A 7 7.57 0.69 -23.38
CA GLN A 7 6.16 0.43 -23.48
C GLN A 7 5.50 1.74 -23.07
N ASN A 8 5.00 2.42 -24.09
CA ASN A 8 4.33 3.69 -23.99
C ASN A 8 3.00 3.32 -23.32
N LYS A 9 3.05 3.07 -22.01
CA LYS A 9 1.89 2.86 -21.15
C LYS A 9 1.14 4.17 -21.28
N LYS A 10 0.22 4.20 -22.24
CA LYS A 10 -0.61 5.37 -22.46
C LYS A 10 -1.44 5.52 -21.21
N ILE A 11 -1.04 6.45 -20.36
CA ILE A 11 -1.72 6.69 -19.10
C ILE A 11 -3.08 7.26 -19.44
N HIS A 12 -4.13 6.55 -19.05
CA HIS A 12 -5.49 6.94 -19.34
C HIS A 12 -6.00 7.88 -18.24
N GLN A 13 -5.87 9.18 -18.47
CA GLN A 13 -6.20 10.23 -17.50
C GLN A 13 -7.67 10.17 -17.06
N GLY A 14 -8.62 9.92 -17.96
CA GLY A 14 -10.04 9.78 -17.60
C GLY A 14 -10.32 8.63 -16.63
N ARG A 15 -9.64 7.49 -16.81
CA ARG A 15 -9.76 6.32 -15.94
C ARG A 15 -9.17 6.62 -14.55
N ASN A 16 -8.07 7.36 -14.51
CA ASN A 16 -7.47 7.83 -13.26
C ASN A 16 -8.42 8.76 -12.50
N ILE A 17 -9.06 9.72 -13.18
CA ILE A 17 -10.08 10.60 -12.59
C ILE A 17 -11.22 9.78 -11.98
N LYS A 18 -11.73 8.79 -12.71
CA LYS A 18 -12.78 7.89 -12.21
C LYS A 18 -12.35 7.17 -10.92
N ARG A 19 -11.11 6.65 -10.89
CA ARG A 19 -10.56 5.96 -9.70
C ARG A 19 -10.42 6.88 -8.51
N PHE A 20 -9.84 8.07 -8.67
CA PHE A 20 -9.74 9.04 -7.58
C PHE A 20 -11.12 9.47 -7.07
N ARG A 21 -12.07 9.68 -7.97
CA ARG A 21 -13.46 9.98 -7.60
C ARG A 21 -14.09 8.85 -6.78
N GLU A 22 -13.94 7.60 -7.21
CA GLU A 22 -14.44 6.42 -6.49
C GLU A 22 -13.76 6.24 -5.13
N MET A 23 -12.44 6.44 -5.06
CA MET A 23 -11.66 6.36 -3.83
C MET A 23 -12.09 7.40 -2.79
N LEU A 24 -12.46 8.60 -3.24
CA LEU A 24 -12.96 9.68 -2.40
C LEU A 24 -14.47 9.58 -2.12
N GLY A 25 -15.17 8.58 -2.67
CA GLY A 25 -16.62 8.39 -2.47
C GLY A 25 -17.50 9.46 -3.10
N ILE A 26 -16.98 10.20 -4.10
CA ILE A 26 -17.68 11.32 -4.73
C ILE A 26 -18.58 10.80 -5.85
N LYS A 27 -19.85 11.22 -5.88
CA LYS A 27 -20.78 10.87 -6.97
C LYS A 27 -20.44 11.68 -8.23
N GLN A 28 -20.70 11.11 -9.42
CA GLN A 28 -20.51 11.82 -10.68
C GLN A 28 -21.32 13.14 -10.73
N GLU A 29 -22.52 13.16 -10.15
CA GLU A 29 -23.35 14.36 -10.02
C GLU A 29 -22.70 15.44 -9.16
N SER A 30 -22.07 15.04 -8.05
CA SER A 30 -21.36 15.97 -7.16
C SER A 30 -20.14 16.58 -7.86
N LEU A 31 -19.38 15.76 -8.59
CA LEU A 31 -18.24 16.25 -9.37
C LEU A 31 -18.69 17.21 -10.49
N ALA A 32 -19.81 16.90 -11.16
CA ALA A 32 -20.40 17.78 -12.16
C ALA A 32 -20.82 19.12 -11.55
N PHE A 33 -21.48 19.10 -10.39
CA PHE A 33 -21.90 20.29 -9.69
C PHE A 33 -20.73 21.21 -9.30
N GLU A 34 -19.61 20.64 -8.85
CA GLU A 34 -18.42 21.42 -8.50
C GLU A 34 -17.64 21.95 -9.73
N LEU A 35 -17.70 21.26 -10.86
CA LEU A 35 -17.10 21.73 -12.13
C LEU A 35 -17.89 22.89 -12.77
N GLY A 36 -19.16 23.08 -12.39
CA GLY A 36 -20.01 24.21 -12.80
C GLY A 36 -21.19 23.83 -13.71
N ASP A 37 -21.98 24.83 -14.08
CA ASP A 37 -23.27 24.64 -14.77
C ASP A 37 -23.17 23.98 -16.16
N ASP A 38 -22.00 24.06 -16.80
CA ASP A 38 -21.75 23.38 -18.07
C ASP A 38 -21.53 21.87 -17.91
N TRP A 39 -21.37 21.37 -16.69
CA TRP A 39 -21.09 19.97 -16.41
C TRP A 39 -22.34 19.24 -15.92
N ASN A 40 -22.55 18.06 -16.50
CA ASN A 40 -23.60 17.15 -16.06
C ASN A 40 -23.03 15.74 -15.91
N GLN A 41 -23.80 14.86 -15.26
CA GLN A 41 -23.39 13.47 -15.03
C GLN A 41 -22.93 12.75 -16.32
N LYS A 42 -23.59 13.01 -17.46
CA LYS A 42 -23.23 12.41 -18.75
C LYS A 42 -21.89 12.93 -19.28
N LYS A 43 -21.63 14.24 -19.18
CA LYS A 43 -20.36 14.88 -19.57
C LYS A 43 -19.19 14.41 -18.71
N VAL A 44 -19.41 14.24 -17.40
CA VAL A 44 -18.41 13.65 -16.49
C VAL A 44 -18.11 12.21 -16.90
N SER A 45 -19.13 11.40 -17.18
CA SER A 45 -18.95 10.02 -17.67
C SER A 45 -18.15 9.96 -18.98
N LEU A 46 -18.43 10.88 -19.93
CA LEU A 46 -17.68 10.99 -21.17
C LEU A 46 -16.23 11.42 -20.93
N LEU A 47 -15.98 12.32 -19.98
CA LEU A 47 -14.64 12.74 -19.59
C LEU A 47 -13.84 11.59 -18.97
N GLU A 48 -14.46 10.76 -18.12
CA GLU A 48 -13.84 9.58 -17.53
C GLU A 48 -13.45 8.52 -18.58
N GLN A 49 -14.08 8.52 -19.75
CA GLN A 49 -13.77 7.62 -20.87
C GLN A 49 -12.69 8.17 -21.82
N LYS A 50 -12.27 9.43 -21.67
CA LYS A 50 -11.22 10.00 -22.51
C LYS A 50 -9.84 9.57 -22.04
N GLU A 51 -9.03 9.12 -22.98
CA GLU A 51 -7.62 8.74 -22.72
C GLU A 51 -6.80 9.95 -22.26
N THR A 52 -7.00 11.10 -22.91
CA THR A 52 -6.37 12.38 -22.58
C THR A 52 -7.43 13.44 -22.30
N VAL A 53 -7.23 14.23 -21.25
CA VAL A 53 -8.10 15.33 -20.83
C VAL A 53 -7.35 16.65 -21.01
N GLU A 54 -8.09 17.73 -21.30
CA GLU A 54 -7.50 19.06 -21.39
C GLU A 54 -6.94 19.49 -20.03
N SER A 55 -5.73 20.06 -20.02
CA SER A 55 -5.01 20.43 -18.81
C SER A 55 -5.82 21.37 -17.89
N ASP A 56 -6.60 22.28 -18.47
CA ASP A 56 -7.47 23.20 -17.72
C ASP A 56 -8.55 22.44 -16.92
N ILE A 57 -9.20 21.45 -17.56
CA ILE A 57 -10.23 20.63 -16.91
C ILE A 57 -9.59 19.71 -15.89
N LEU A 58 -8.43 19.13 -16.21
CA LEU A 58 -7.68 18.27 -15.30
C LEU A 58 -7.28 19.02 -14.02
N ALA A 59 -6.82 20.26 -14.14
CA ALA A 59 -6.47 21.12 -13.01
C ALA A 59 -7.70 21.45 -12.15
N GLN A 60 -8.86 21.69 -12.77
CA GLN A 60 -10.12 21.89 -12.04
C GLN A 60 -10.55 20.64 -11.28
N VAL A 61 -10.51 19.48 -11.92
CA VAL A 61 -10.81 18.19 -11.29
C VAL A 61 -9.84 17.90 -10.15
N ALA A 62 -8.54 18.12 -10.35
CA ALA A 62 -7.50 17.96 -9.34
C ALA A 62 -7.77 18.85 -8.12
N LYS A 63 -8.17 20.10 -8.34
CA LYS A 63 -8.54 21.04 -7.27
C LYS A 63 -9.77 20.58 -6.48
N ILE A 64 -10.80 20.09 -7.16
CA ILE A 64 -12.03 19.54 -6.55
C ILE A 64 -11.71 18.30 -5.70
N LEU A 65 -10.97 17.36 -6.28
CA LEU A 65 -10.57 16.12 -5.62
C LEU A 65 -9.45 16.35 -4.57
N LYS A 66 -8.91 17.57 -4.45
CA LYS A 66 -7.80 17.95 -3.56
C LYS A 66 -6.56 17.07 -3.75
N VAL A 67 -6.28 16.69 -4.99
CA VAL A 67 -5.10 15.92 -5.38
C VAL A 67 -4.24 16.77 -6.34
N PRO A 68 -2.92 16.58 -6.39
CA PRO A 68 -2.11 17.25 -7.39
C PRO A 68 -2.46 16.74 -8.79
N ALA A 69 -2.50 17.61 -9.79
CA ALA A 69 -2.81 17.22 -11.18
C ALA A 69 -1.82 16.16 -11.70
N GLU A 70 -0.55 16.30 -11.32
CA GLU A 70 0.51 15.32 -11.61
C GLU A 70 0.20 13.91 -11.10
N ALA A 71 -0.54 13.77 -9.98
CA ALA A 71 -0.94 12.46 -9.49
C ALA A 71 -1.98 11.83 -10.41
N ILE A 72 -2.86 12.60 -11.04
CA ILE A 72 -3.83 12.06 -12.01
C ILE A 72 -3.13 11.73 -13.33
N GLU A 73 -2.14 12.54 -13.75
CA GLU A 73 -1.36 12.33 -14.97
C GLU A 73 -0.41 11.14 -14.90
N ASN A 74 0.21 10.89 -13.75
CA ASN A 74 1.23 9.85 -13.56
C ASN A 74 0.70 8.59 -12.86
N PHE A 75 -0.61 8.49 -12.59
CA PHE A 75 -1.16 7.31 -11.93
C PHE A 75 -1.18 6.11 -12.88
N ASP A 76 -0.40 5.08 -12.52
CA ASP A 76 -0.38 3.77 -13.19
C ASP A 76 -1.19 2.77 -12.37
N GLU A 77 -2.35 2.40 -12.90
CA GLU A 77 -3.29 1.48 -12.25
C GLU A 77 -2.67 0.10 -12.02
N GLU A 78 -1.77 -0.38 -12.87
CA GLU A 78 -1.15 -1.70 -12.66
C GLU A 78 -0.26 -1.71 -11.41
N ASN A 79 0.45 -0.62 -11.15
CA ASN A 79 1.25 -0.48 -9.94
C ASN A 79 0.35 -0.34 -8.70
N ALA A 80 -0.75 0.40 -8.80
CA ALA A 80 -1.70 0.54 -7.69
C ALA A 80 -2.44 -0.76 -7.37
N ILE A 81 -2.86 -1.54 -8.38
CA ILE A 81 -3.48 -2.86 -8.19
C ILE A 81 -2.47 -3.85 -7.63
N ASN A 82 -1.20 -3.83 -8.07
CA ASN A 82 -0.16 -4.67 -7.47
C ASN A 82 0.05 -4.34 -5.99
N ILE A 83 -0.01 -3.07 -5.59
CA ILE A 83 0.08 -2.69 -4.18
C ILE A 83 -1.19 -3.13 -3.42
N ILE A 84 -2.39 -2.84 -3.92
CA ILE A 84 -3.65 -3.17 -3.23
C ILE A 84 -3.87 -4.69 -3.16
N SER A 85 -3.54 -5.45 -4.20
CA SER A 85 -3.64 -6.91 -4.21
C SER A 85 -2.65 -7.57 -3.24
N ASN A 86 -1.45 -6.98 -3.08
CA ASN A 86 -0.48 -7.44 -2.09
C ASN A 86 -0.83 -6.97 -0.65
N THR A 87 -1.63 -5.92 -0.49
CA THR A 87 -2.01 -5.38 0.83
C THR A 87 -3.36 -5.92 1.32
N ALA A 88 -4.28 -6.30 0.43
CA ALA A 88 -5.58 -6.88 0.80
C ALA A 88 -5.51 -8.40 1.07
N SER A 89 -4.38 -9.04 0.75
CA SER A 89 -4.11 -10.45 1.04
C SER A 89 -3.33 -10.62 2.34
N PHE A 90 -3.77 -9.96 3.43
CA PHE A 90 -3.21 -10.26 4.76
C PHE A 90 -3.56 -11.68 5.25
N ASP A 91 -4.58 -12.31 4.65
CA ASP A 91 -5.04 -13.64 5.07
C ASP A 91 -4.29 -14.81 4.43
N ASN A 92 -3.46 -14.60 3.39
CA ASN A 92 -2.86 -15.73 2.66
C ASN A 92 -1.54 -15.45 1.92
N CYS A 93 -0.64 -14.66 2.49
CA CYS A 93 0.70 -14.52 1.91
C CYS A 93 1.75 -15.25 2.75
N GLN A 94 2.06 -16.48 2.32
CA GLN A 94 3.42 -16.99 2.43
C GLN A 94 4.35 -15.98 1.72
N GLN A 95 4.94 -15.08 2.51
CA GLN A 95 6.06 -14.19 2.17
C GLN A 95 5.78 -13.02 1.19
N PRO A 96 5.39 -11.83 1.68
CA PRO A 96 5.65 -10.59 0.96
C PRO A 96 7.11 -10.20 1.16
N ALA A 97 7.95 -10.41 0.13
CA ALA A 97 9.36 -10.07 0.06
C ALA A 97 9.67 -8.54 0.09
N PHE A 98 8.80 -7.73 0.69
CA PHE A 98 8.97 -6.28 0.83
C PHE A 98 9.21 -5.80 2.26
N PHE A 99 9.01 -6.65 3.26
CA PHE A 99 9.55 -6.44 4.61
C PHE A 99 10.79 -7.31 4.79
N ASN A 100 11.85 -6.99 4.03
CA ASN A 100 13.19 -7.48 4.36
C ASN A 100 13.75 -6.75 5.59
N ASN A 101 12.93 -6.59 6.64
CA ASN A 101 13.41 -6.40 8.00
C ASN A 101 13.80 -7.79 8.51
N GLN A 102 14.71 -8.45 7.78
CA GLN A 102 15.39 -9.63 8.27
C GLN A 102 16.16 -9.13 9.49
N PRO A 103 15.89 -9.62 10.70
CA PRO A 103 16.83 -9.40 11.78
C PRO A 103 18.22 -9.85 11.28
N THR A 104 19.25 -9.05 11.55
CA THR A 104 20.66 -9.41 11.26
C THR A 104 21.14 -10.63 12.06
N PHE A 105 20.25 -11.19 12.89
CA PHE A 105 20.43 -12.40 13.66
C PHE A 105 19.39 -13.44 13.25
N ASN A 106 19.77 -14.71 13.27
CA ASN A 106 18.83 -15.81 13.10
C ASN A 106 17.94 -15.93 14.35
N PRO A 107 16.61 -15.78 14.25
CA PRO A 107 15.71 -15.86 15.40
C PRO A 107 15.75 -17.21 16.12
N LEU A 108 16.05 -18.30 15.40
CA LEU A 108 16.20 -19.63 16.00
C LEU A 108 17.38 -19.67 16.98
N ASP A 109 18.50 -19.03 16.64
CA ASP A 109 19.68 -18.98 17.51
C ASP A 109 19.36 -18.22 18.80
N LYS A 110 18.56 -17.14 18.73
CA LYS A 110 18.10 -16.41 19.93
C LYS A 110 17.13 -17.20 20.80
N MET A 111 16.32 -18.06 20.20
CA MET A 111 15.46 -18.97 20.96
C MET A 111 16.28 -20.02 21.69
N VAL A 112 17.30 -20.61 21.05
CA VAL A 112 18.21 -21.57 21.70
C VAL A 112 18.95 -20.93 22.87
N GLU A 113 19.50 -19.72 22.69
CA GLU A 113 20.17 -18.96 23.75
C GLU A 113 19.24 -18.72 24.97
N LEU A 114 17.96 -18.42 24.73
CA LEU A 114 16.96 -18.25 25.79
C LEU A 114 16.72 -19.56 26.56
N TYR A 115 16.62 -20.69 25.85
CA TYR A 115 16.41 -22.01 26.48
C TYR A 115 17.62 -22.45 27.32
N GLU A 116 18.84 -22.26 26.82
CA GLU A 116 20.06 -22.58 27.56
C GLU A 116 20.15 -21.77 28.86
N ARG A 117 19.90 -20.45 28.79
CA ARG A 117 19.88 -19.57 29.97
C ARG A 117 18.80 -19.96 30.97
N MET A 118 17.62 -20.35 30.51
CA MET A 118 16.54 -20.81 31.38
C MET A 118 16.89 -22.13 32.08
N LEU A 119 17.53 -23.07 31.38
CA LEU A 119 17.99 -24.33 31.97
C LEU A 119 19.08 -24.10 33.02
N GLU A 120 20.00 -23.16 32.79
CA GLU A 120 21.02 -22.78 33.77
C GLU A 120 20.38 -22.16 35.02
N GLN A 121 19.43 -21.24 34.85
CA GLN A 121 18.67 -20.67 35.98
C GLN A 121 17.90 -21.71 36.78
N GLN A 122 17.32 -22.73 36.11
CA GLN A 122 16.66 -23.84 36.79
C GLN A 122 17.65 -24.68 37.61
N LYS A 123 18.82 -24.98 37.07
CA LYS A 123 19.87 -25.72 37.80
C LYS A 123 20.36 -24.95 39.02
N ASP A 124 20.63 -23.65 38.88
CA ASP A 124 21.04 -22.78 39.99
C ASP A 124 19.97 -22.71 41.08
N MET A 125 18.70 -22.67 40.69
CA MET A 125 17.57 -22.67 41.63
C MET A 125 17.52 -23.99 42.40
N ILE A 126 17.68 -25.12 41.71
CA ILE A 126 17.69 -26.45 42.33
C ILE A 126 18.87 -26.58 43.30
N GLU A 127 20.07 -26.19 42.90
CA GLU A 127 21.26 -26.27 43.77
C GLU A 127 21.10 -25.39 45.03
N LYS A 128 20.52 -24.19 44.88
CA LYS A 128 20.20 -23.33 46.03
C LYS A 128 19.18 -23.98 46.96
N LEU A 129 18.16 -24.64 46.41
CA LEU A 129 17.15 -25.35 47.19
C LEU A 129 17.76 -26.58 47.90
N GLU A 130 18.60 -27.35 47.23
CA GLU A 130 19.32 -28.49 47.82
C GLU A 130 20.21 -28.04 48.99
N LYS A 131 20.99 -26.97 48.83
CA LYS A 131 21.81 -26.39 49.91
C LYS A 131 20.98 -25.88 51.10
N LEU A 132 19.74 -25.45 50.88
CA LEU A 132 18.83 -25.04 51.95
C LEU A 132 18.23 -26.24 52.69
N ILE A 133 18.01 -27.36 51.98
CA ILE A 133 17.53 -28.62 52.55
C ILE A 133 18.65 -29.31 53.33
N GLU A 134 19.89 -29.33 52.84
CA GLU A 134 21.05 -29.93 53.53
C GLU A 134 21.47 -29.18 54.81
N LYS A 135 21.15 -27.88 54.91
CA LYS A 135 21.44 -27.05 56.10
C LYS A 135 20.41 -27.19 57.22
N LYS A 136 19.41 -28.05 57.05
CA LYS A 136 18.31 -28.27 58.00
C LYS A 136 18.44 -29.63 58.67
#